data_AF-A0A316DP47-F1
#
_entry.id   AF-A0A316DP47-F1
#
_cell.length_a   1.000
_cell.length_b   1.000
_cell.length_c   1.000
_cell.angle_alpha   90.00
_cell.angle_beta   90.00
_cell.angle_gamma   90.00
#
_symmetry.space_group_name_H-M   'P 1'
#
loop_
_entity.id
_entity.type
_entity.pdbx_description
1 polymer ?
#
loop_
_entity_poly.entity_id
_entity_poly.type
_entity_poly.pdbx_seq_one_letter_code
_entity_poly.pdbx_strand_id
1 'polypeptide(L)'
;MFHKEGQTIILTTFFIVVAVVLLSGFYVTNEWLRWGLQIVAVAILILILQFFRNPKRSANNLFDEILAPVDGKVVVIEEVLETEYFNDKRLQVSIFMSPFNVHVTRYPISGTIKYSKYHPGKYLVAWHPKSSTDNERTTVVINTPKFGKILYRQIAGAMARRIVNYAEEGESVHQGEDSGFIKFGSRVDLLLPLDCGIAVKLNQKVIGAKTCIATYVDKHEERDFT
;
A
#
# COMPACT_ATOMS: atom_id res chain seq x y z
N MET A 1 17.11 -1.73 3.24
CA MET A 1 16.43 -1.91 4.54
C MET A 1 15.19 -2.75 4.29
N PHE A 2 14.86 -3.68 5.18
CA PHE A 2 13.68 -4.55 5.03
C PHE A 2 12.62 -4.17 6.05
N HIS A 3 11.36 -4.37 5.67
CA HIS A 3 10.23 -4.08 6.54
C HIS A 3 10.21 -5.06 7.74
N LYS A 4 9.74 -4.59 8.91
CA LYS A 4 9.69 -5.41 10.14
C LYS A 4 8.91 -6.71 9.96
N GLU A 5 7.80 -6.66 9.21
CA GLU A 5 6.96 -7.82 8.87
C GLU A 5 7.69 -8.92 8.06
N GLY A 6 8.82 -8.58 7.43
CA GLY A 6 9.59 -9.51 6.62
C GLY A 6 10.78 -10.13 7.34
N GLN A 7 11.22 -9.60 8.48
CA GLN A 7 12.52 -9.96 9.07
C GLN A 7 12.62 -11.45 9.42
N THR A 8 11.61 -11.99 10.11
CA THR A 8 11.56 -13.43 10.43
C THR A 8 11.54 -14.29 9.18
N ILE A 9 10.74 -13.92 8.17
CA ILE A 9 10.62 -14.68 6.91
C ILE A 9 11.95 -14.68 6.16
N ILE A 10 12.59 -13.52 6.04
CA ILE A 10 13.90 -13.38 5.41
C ILE A 10 14.94 -14.25 6.11
N LEU A 11 15.00 -14.18 7.45
CA LEU A 11 15.98 -14.91 8.23
C LEU A 11 15.80 -16.43 8.11
N THR A 12 14.57 -16.92 8.28
CA THR A 12 14.26 -18.35 8.12
C THR A 12 14.56 -18.82 6.71
N THR A 13 14.17 -18.06 5.68
CA THR A 13 14.46 -18.40 4.28
C THR A 13 15.95 -18.45 4.02
N PHE A 14 16.72 -17.50 4.56
CA PHE A 14 18.17 -17.48 4.41
C PHE A 14 18.81 -18.78 4.93
N PHE A 15 18.45 -19.23 6.12
CA PHE A 15 18.98 -20.49 6.67
C PHE A 15 18.54 -21.72 5.86
N ILE A 16 17.29 -21.75 5.38
CA ILE A 16 16.82 -22.82 4.48
C ILE A 16 17.65 -22.85 3.20
N VAL A 17 17.90 -21.70 2.58
CA VAL A 17 18.68 -21.62 1.34
C VAL A 17 20.12 -22.04 1.57
N VAL A 18 20.76 -21.62 2.67
CA VAL A 18 22.10 -22.09 3.05
C VAL A 18 22.10 -23.61 3.22
N ALA A 19 21.11 -24.18 3.92
CA ALA A 19 21.00 -25.63 4.10
C ALA A 19 20.84 -26.35 2.76
N VAL A 20 19.98 -25.86 1.86
CA VAL A 20 19.78 -26.44 0.52
C VAL A 20 21.07 -26.40 -0.30
N VAL A 21 21.79 -25.27 -0.27
CA VAL A 21 23.05 -25.11 -1.00
C VAL A 21 24.11 -26.09 -0.50
N LEU A 22 24.27 -26.21 0.82
CA LEU A 22 25.24 -27.12 1.44
C LEU A 22 24.86 -28.58 1.21
N LEU A 23 23.62 -28.98 1.54
CA LEU A 23 23.16 -30.37 1.40
C LEU A 23 23.19 -30.83 -0.06
N SER A 24 22.77 -29.99 -1.01
CA SER A 24 22.91 -30.32 -2.43
C SER A 24 24.38 -30.45 -2.86
N GLY A 25 25.28 -29.65 -2.26
CA GLY A 25 26.73 -29.76 -2.46
C GLY A 25 27.30 -31.11 -2.06
N PHE A 26 26.87 -31.67 -0.93
CA PHE A 26 27.39 -32.93 -0.39
C PHE A 26 26.68 -34.18 -0.91
N TYR A 27 25.36 -34.13 -1.12
CA TYR A 27 24.54 -35.32 -1.38
C TYR A 27 24.06 -35.46 -2.83
N VAL A 28 24.10 -34.40 -3.65
CA VAL A 28 23.63 -34.46 -5.05
C VAL A 28 24.84 -34.57 -5.98
N THR A 29 25.04 -35.76 -6.53
CA THR A 29 26.15 -36.08 -7.44
C THR A 29 25.91 -35.58 -8.87
N ASN A 30 24.65 -35.50 -9.31
CA ASN A 30 24.30 -34.98 -10.62
C ASN A 30 24.48 -33.45 -10.64
N GLU A 31 25.45 -32.98 -11.42
CA GLU A 31 25.82 -31.56 -11.45
C GLU A 31 24.68 -30.64 -11.89
N TRP A 32 23.94 -31.01 -12.93
CA TRP A 32 22.81 -30.21 -13.44
C TRP A 32 21.71 -30.04 -12.40
N LEU A 33 21.40 -31.12 -11.69
CA LEU A 33 20.41 -31.10 -10.62
C LEU A 33 20.89 -30.25 -9.43
N ARG A 34 22.15 -30.38 -9.04
CA ARG A 34 22.76 -29.58 -7.97
C ARG A 34 22.71 -28.09 -8.29
N TRP A 35 23.19 -27.69 -9.47
CA TRP A 35 23.15 -26.30 -9.92
C TRP A 35 21.72 -25.77 -10.02
N GLY A 36 20.79 -26.57 -10.56
CA GLY A 36 19.38 -26.20 -10.64
C GLY A 36 18.77 -25.90 -9.27
N LEU A 37 18.98 -26.78 -8.28
CA LEU A 37 18.49 -26.58 -6.91
C LEU A 37 19.08 -25.33 -6.26
N GLN A 38 20.39 -25.11 -6.41
CA GLN A 38 21.07 -23.95 -5.84
C GLN A 38 20.58 -22.63 -6.46
N ILE A 39 20.45 -22.58 -7.79
CA ILE A 39 19.95 -21.40 -8.51
C ILE A 39 18.52 -21.09 -8.09
N VAL A 40 17.64 -22.10 -8.05
CA VAL A 40 16.24 -21.90 -7.63
C VAL A 40 16.16 -21.44 -6.18
N ALA A 41 16.94 -22.01 -5.27
CA ALA A 41 16.97 -21.60 -3.87
C ALA A 41 17.42 -20.13 -3.71
N VAL A 42 18.48 -19.72 -4.39
CA VAL A 42 18.96 -18.33 -4.39
C VAL A 42 17.95 -17.39 -5.04
N ALA A 43 17.31 -17.80 -6.15
CA ALA A 43 16.27 -17.00 -6.79
C ALA A 43 15.07 -16.76 -5.85
N ILE A 44 14.64 -17.77 -5.10
CA ILE A 44 13.59 -17.63 -4.09
C ILE A 44 13.99 -16.62 -3.01
N LEU A 45 15.23 -16.68 -2.51
CA LEU A 45 15.73 -15.69 -1.54
C LEU A 45 15.68 -14.27 -2.10
N ILE A 46 16.15 -14.07 -3.34
CA ILE A 46 16.11 -12.76 -4.01
C ILE A 46 14.68 -12.23 -4.12
N LEU A 47 13.72 -13.08 -4.50
CA LEU A 47 12.30 -12.69 -4.59
C LEU A 47 11.73 -12.27 -3.22
N ILE A 48 12.07 -12.99 -2.15
CA ILE A 48 11.64 -12.67 -0.79
C ILE A 48 12.25 -11.34 -0.33
N LEU A 49 13.56 -11.13 -0.56
CA LEU A 49 14.23 -9.86 -0.24
C LEU A 49 13.59 -8.70 -1.01
N GLN A 50 13.31 -8.88 -2.30
CA GLN A 50 12.69 -7.89 -3.16
C GLN A 50 11.29 -7.50 -2.66
N PHE A 51 10.50 -8.48 -2.23
CA PHE A 51 9.13 -8.27 -1.76
C PHE A 51 9.05 -7.51 -0.44
N PHE A 52 9.93 -7.83 0.51
CA PHE A 52 9.96 -7.19 1.84
C PHE A 52 10.84 -5.94 1.92
N ARG A 53 11.36 -5.45 0.79
CA ARG A 53 12.18 -4.23 0.78
C ARG A 53 11.37 -3.03 1.29
N ASN A 54 11.99 -2.20 2.12
CA ASN A 54 11.45 -0.93 2.57
C ASN A 54 12.48 0.19 2.27
N PRO A 55 12.39 0.86 1.12
CA PRO A 55 13.25 2.00 0.84
C PRO A 55 12.92 3.15 1.78
N LYS A 56 13.94 3.80 2.34
CA LYS A 56 13.76 5.02 3.14
C LYS A 56 13.20 6.13 2.23
N ARG A 57 12.14 6.79 2.68
CA ARG A 57 11.50 7.92 1.99
C ARG A 57 11.17 8.98 3.02
N SER A 58 11.50 10.22 2.71
CA SER A 58 11.11 11.40 3.49
C SER A 58 10.00 12.11 2.75
N ALA A 59 8.88 12.36 3.43
CA ALA A 59 7.87 13.31 2.96
C ALA A 59 8.21 14.69 3.52
N ASN A 60 7.84 15.75 2.81
CA ASN A 60 8.08 17.12 3.25
C ASN A 60 7.04 17.61 4.29
N ASN A 61 6.20 16.71 4.84
CA ASN A 61 5.19 16.99 5.85
C ASN A 61 4.31 18.21 5.53
N LEU A 62 3.96 18.38 4.26
CA LEU A 62 3.07 19.44 3.81
C LEU A 62 1.62 19.03 4.08
N PHE A 63 0.85 19.89 4.74
CA PHE A 63 -0.59 19.67 4.96
C PHE A 63 -1.44 19.96 3.71
N ASP A 64 -0.81 20.45 2.65
CA ASP A 64 -1.44 20.88 1.39
C ASP A 64 -1.49 19.79 0.33
N GLU A 65 -0.84 18.65 0.57
CA GLU A 65 -0.73 17.56 -0.39
C GLU A 65 -1.11 16.23 0.26
N ILE A 66 -1.84 15.41 -0.49
CA ILE A 66 -2.08 14.01 -0.19
C ILE A 66 -1.13 13.20 -1.07
N LEU A 67 -0.18 12.51 -0.47
CA LEU A 67 0.79 11.69 -1.18
C LEU A 67 0.25 10.28 -1.43
N ALA A 68 0.83 9.60 -2.43
CA ALA A 68 0.52 8.22 -2.73
C ALA A 68 0.84 7.36 -1.49
N PRO A 69 -0.11 6.56 -0.98
CA PRO A 69 0.16 5.66 0.14
C PRO A 69 1.05 4.49 -0.25
N VAL A 70 1.13 4.16 -1.55
CA VAL A 70 1.81 2.96 -2.06
C VAL A 70 2.48 3.19 -3.41
N ASP A 71 3.40 2.30 -3.77
CA ASP A 71 3.93 2.19 -5.13
C ASP A 71 2.92 1.46 -6.02
N GLY A 72 2.68 1.97 -7.23
CA GLY A 72 1.76 1.29 -8.13
C GLY A 72 1.37 2.10 -9.35
N LYS A 73 0.17 1.80 -9.85
CA LYS A 73 -0.44 2.46 -11.00
C LYS A 73 -1.85 2.94 -10.62
N VAL A 74 -2.19 4.18 -10.95
CA VAL A 74 -3.55 4.70 -10.78
C VAL A 74 -4.49 3.99 -11.74
N VAL A 75 -5.53 3.36 -11.22
CA VAL A 75 -6.48 2.54 -11.99
C VAL A 75 -7.92 3.02 -11.92
N VAL A 76 -8.26 3.90 -10.97
CA VAL A 76 -9.58 4.52 -10.86
C VAL A 76 -9.41 5.97 -10.41
N ILE A 77 -10.17 6.88 -11.02
CA ILE A 77 -10.42 8.25 -10.58
C ILE A 77 -11.89 8.53 -10.89
N GLU A 78 -12.76 8.49 -9.88
CA GLU A 78 -14.20 8.68 -10.07
C GLU A 78 -14.91 9.15 -8.79
N GLU A 79 -16.11 9.70 -8.90
CA GLU A 79 -16.96 9.95 -7.74
C GLU A 79 -17.72 8.67 -7.35
N VAL A 80 -17.68 8.33 -6.06
CA VAL A 80 -18.38 7.17 -5.50
C VAL A 80 -19.16 7.56 -4.27
N LEU A 81 -20.24 6.83 -3.98
CA LEU A 81 -20.92 6.91 -2.69
C LEU A 81 -20.16 6.03 -1.68
N GLU A 82 -19.63 6.63 -0.62
CA GLU A 82 -18.97 5.92 0.47
C GLU A 82 -19.98 5.61 1.56
N THR A 83 -20.25 4.33 1.84
CA THR A 83 -21.38 3.89 2.67
C THR A 83 -20.99 3.35 4.05
N GLU A 84 -19.72 3.38 4.43
CA GLU A 84 -19.24 2.78 5.69
C GLU A 84 -19.09 3.82 6.80
N TYR A 85 -18.48 4.97 6.49
CA TYR A 85 -18.19 6.01 7.48
C TYR A 85 -18.90 7.33 7.14
N PHE A 86 -18.78 7.80 5.90
CA PHE A 86 -19.30 9.10 5.51
C PHE A 86 -20.77 9.09 5.11
N ASN A 87 -21.24 8.03 4.45
CA ASN A 87 -22.58 7.95 3.85
C ASN A 87 -22.86 9.10 2.86
N ASP A 88 -21.82 9.55 2.13
CA ASP A 88 -21.87 10.65 1.17
C ASP A 88 -20.99 10.39 -0.07
N LYS A 89 -21.02 11.32 -1.03
CA LYS A 89 -20.17 11.24 -2.23
C LYS A 89 -18.73 11.65 -1.91
N ARG A 90 -17.78 10.84 -2.39
CA ARG A 90 -16.34 11.06 -2.27
C ARG A 90 -15.65 10.87 -3.61
N LEU A 91 -14.54 11.57 -3.78
CA LEU A 91 -13.66 11.38 -4.91
C LEU A 91 -12.72 10.22 -4.62
N GLN A 92 -12.84 9.14 -5.38
CA GLN A 92 -12.04 7.94 -5.22
C GLN A 92 -10.84 7.96 -6.15
N VAL A 93 -9.64 7.74 -5.60
CA VAL A 93 -8.42 7.45 -6.37
C VAL A 93 -7.87 6.10 -5.94
N SER A 94 -7.78 5.16 -6.88
CA SER A 94 -7.30 3.81 -6.59
C SER A 94 -5.94 3.53 -7.21
N ILE A 95 -5.06 2.95 -6.41
CA ILE A 95 -3.70 2.58 -6.82
C ILE A 95 -3.55 1.06 -6.73
N PHE A 96 -3.28 0.43 -7.86
CA PHE A 96 -2.98 -1.00 -7.93
C PHE A 96 -1.47 -1.23 -7.79
N MET A 97 -1.12 -2.20 -6.95
CA MET A 97 0.24 -2.61 -6.64
C MET A 97 0.53 -3.95 -7.32
N SER A 98 1.52 -3.97 -8.21
CA SER A 98 2.02 -5.21 -8.79
C SER A 98 2.91 -5.98 -7.81
N PRO A 99 3.14 -7.29 -8.01
CA PRO A 99 4.04 -8.08 -7.17
C PRO A 99 5.47 -7.53 -7.05
N PHE A 100 5.92 -6.72 -8.01
CA PHE A 100 7.27 -6.13 -8.03
C PHE A 100 7.34 -4.76 -7.34
N ASN A 101 6.21 -4.20 -6.88
CA ASN A 101 6.18 -2.95 -6.14
C ASN A 101 6.59 -3.14 -4.68
N VAL A 102 6.93 -2.04 -4.00
CA VAL A 102 7.09 -2.04 -2.55
C VAL A 102 5.71 -2.21 -1.92
N HIS A 103 5.55 -3.24 -1.09
CA HIS A 103 4.27 -3.62 -0.48
C HIS A 103 3.98 -2.96 0.88
N VAL A 104 4.91 -2.12 1.34
CA VAL A 104 4.73 -1.24 2.51
C VAL A 104 3.74 -0.13 2.16
N THR A 105 2.68 -0.01 2.96
CA THR A 105 1.74 1.11 2.87
C THR A 105 2.18 2.24 3.77
N ARG A 106 1.91 3.47 3.37
CA ARG A 106 2.28 4.68 4.10
C ARG A 106 1.08 5.57 4.33
N TYR A 107 1.13 6.38 5.38
CA TYR A 107 0.11 7.39 5.61
C TYR A 107 0.15 8.43 4.49
N PRO A 108 -0.97 8.68 3.80
CA PRO A 108 -0.99 9.59 2.66
C PRO A 108 -0.89 11.06 3.09
N ILE A 109 -1.22 11.38 4.34
CA ILE A 109 -1.18 12.72 4.92
C ILE A 109 -1.09 12.65 6.45
N SER A 110 -0.56 13.70 7.06
CA SER A 110 -0.50 13.86 8.51
C SER A 110 -1.87 14.21 9.11
N GLY A 111 -2.17 13.71 10.29
CA GLY A 111 -3.42 14.01 10.99
C GLY A 111 -3.68 13.07 12.16
N THR A 112 -4.92 13.04 12.63
CA THR A 112 -5.34 12.15 13.72
C THR A 112 -6.26 11.05 13.19
N ILE A 113 -5.98 9.80 13.56
CA ILE A 113 -6.85 8.67 13.21
C ILE A 113 -8.18 8.82 13.95
N LYS A 114 -9.29 8.82 13.19
CA LYS A 114 -10.66 8.90 13.73
C LYS A 114 -11.44 7.61 13.61
N TYR A 115 -10.95 6.67 12.80
CA TYR A 115 -11.59 5.39 12.58
C TYR A 115 -10.55 4.40 12.06
N SER A 116 -10.56 3.18 12.58
CA SER A 116 -9.73 2.10 12.09
C SER A 116 -10.47 0.77 12.24
N LYS A 117 -10.89 0.16 11.13
CA LYS A 117 -11.64 -1.09 11.16
C LYS A 117 -11.13 -2.11 10.16
N TYR A 118 -10.96 -3.34 10.65
CA TYR A 118 -10.68 -4.51 9.83
C TYR A 118 -11.98 -5.20 9.41
N HIS A 119 -12.04 -5.61 8.15
CA HIS A 119 -13.15 -6.36 7.58
C HIS A 119 -12.63 -7.66 6.98
N PRO A 120 -13.03 -8.84 7.51
CA PRO A 120 -12.75 -10.09 6.83
C PRO A 120 -13.55 -10.15 5.53
N GLY A 121 -13.01 -10.83 4.52
CA GLY A 121 -13.69 -10.92 3.23
C GLY A 121 -13.14 -12.04 2.35
N LYS A 122 -13.60 -12.02 1.10
CA LYS A 122 -13.20 -12.94 0.04
C LYS A 122 -11.83 -12.60 -0.52
N TYR A 123 -11.37 -13.42 -1.46
CA TYR A 123 -10.09 -13.29 -2.15
C TYR A 123 -10.32 -13.11 -3.66
N LEU A 124 -11.11 -12.13 -4.05
CA LEU A 124 -11.26 -11.75 -5.46
C LEU A 124 -9.97 -11.05 -5.94
N VAL A 125 -9.73 -11.07 -7.24
CA VAL A 125 -8.61 -10.34 -7.84
C VAL A 125 -8.77 -8.82 -7.61
N ALA A 126 -7.70 -8.13 -7.24
CA ALA A 126 -7.77 -6.74 -6.75
C ALA A 126 -8.17 -5.70 -7.82
N TRP A 127 -8.24 -6.08 -9.09
CA TRP A 127 -8.76 -5.25 -10.18
C TRP A 127 -10.27 -5.42 -10.41
N HIS A 128 -10.91 -6.40 -9.75
CA HIS A 128 -12.34 -6.60 -9.89
C HIS A 128 -13.11 -5.50 -9.14
N PRO A 129 -14.14 -4.86 -9.73
CA PRO A 129 -14.86 -3.73 -9.07
C PRO A 129 -15.40 -4.07 -7.68
N LYS A 130 -15.88 -5.30 -7.47
CA LYS A 130 -16.37 -5.79 -6.16
C LYS A 130 -15.27 -6.07 -5.13
N SER A 131 -13.99 -5.99 -5.49
CA SER A 131 -12.91 -6.25 -4.52
C SER A 131 -12.94 -5.25 -3.38
N SER A 132 -13.32 -3.99 -3.64
CA SER A 132 -13.36 -2.95 -2.61
C SER A 132 -14.45 -3.21 -1.56
N THR A 133 -15.50 -3.96 -1.89
CA THR A 133 -16.60 -4.30 -0.95
C THR A 133 -16.46 -5.69 -0.34
N ASP A 134 -16.05 -6.67 -1.15
CA ASP A 134 -16.19 -8.08 -0.80
C ASP A 134 -14.89 -8.71 -0.30
N ASN A 135 -13.73 -8.12 -0.60
CA ASN A 135 -12.46 -8.66 -0.16
C ASN A 135 -12.12 -8.28 1.28
N GLU A 136 -11.18 -9.02 1.86
CA GLU A 136 -10.48 -8.61 3.06
C GLU A 136 -9.91 -7.20 2.88
N ARG A 137 -10.30 -6.29 3.77
CA ARG A 137 -9.88 -4.89 3.73
C ARG A 137 -9.71 -4.28 5.11
N THR A 138 -8.97 -3.19 5.17
CA THR A 138 -9.04 -2.25 6.30
C THR A 138 -9.56 -0.92 5.81
N THR A 139 -10.30 -0.24 6.67
CA THR A 139 -10.78 1.13 6.46
C THR A 139 -10.18 2.01 7.54
N VAL A 140 -9.51 3.08 7.14
CA VAL A 140 -8.89 4.03 8.06
C VAL A 140 -9.31 5.45 7.67
N VAL A 141 -9.76 6.23 8.65
CA VAL A 141 -10.12 7.65 8.47
C VAL A 141 -9.12 8.51 9.21
N ILE A 142 -8.51 9.46 8.48
CA ILE A 142 -7.60 10.46 9.03
C ILE A 142 -8.33 11.80 9.01
N ASN A 143 -8.42 12.46 10.17
CA ASN A 143 -8.80 13.86 10.25
C ASN A 143 -7.57 14.73 10.07
N THR A 144 -7.55 15.49 8.99
CA THR A 144 -6.43 16.32 8.56
C THR A 144 -6.72 17.79 8.86
N PRO A 145 -5.70 18.64 9.02
CA PRO A 145 -5.90 20.07 9.29
C PRO A 145 -6.57 20.85 8.14
N LYS A 146 -6.29 20.49 6.87
CA LYS A 146 -6.75 21.25 5.69
C LYS A 146 -7.85 20.55 4.90
N PHE A 147 -7.71 19.27 4.60
CA PHE A 147 -8.70 18.50 3.82
C PHE A 147 -9.89 18.00 4.65
N GLY A 148 -9.91 18.26 5.96
CA GLY A 148 -10.85 17.62 6.87
C GLY A 148 -10.63 16.11 6.91
N LYS A 149 -11.71 15.33 6.93
CA LYS A 149 -11.64 13.87 7.01
C LYS A 149 -11.41 13.25 5.63
N ILE A 150 -10.35 12.48 5.51
CA ILE A 150 -10.10 11.60 4.36
C ILE A 150 -10.13 10.14 4.82
N LEU A 151 -10.41 9.23 3.89
CA LEU A 151 -10.44 7.79 4.17
C LEU A 151 -9.51 7.08 3.19
N TYR A 152 -8.81 6.05 3.66
CA TYR A 152 -8.14 5.12 2.77
C TYR A 152 -8.44 3.67 3.13
N ARG A 153 -8.49 2.82 2.11
CA ARG A 153 -8.72 1.38 2.25
C ARG A 153 -7.54 0.60 1.74
N GLN A 154 -7.05 -0.33 2.55
CA GLN A 154 -6.13 -1.35 2.08
C GLN A 154 -6.96 -2.56 1.66
N ILE A 155 -6.79 -3.05 0.43
CA ILE A 155 -7.58 -4.16 -0.11
C ILE A 155 -6.65 -5.28 -0.53
N ALA A 156 -6.83 -6.44 0.08
CA ALA A 156 -6.13 -7.66 -0.25
C ALA A 156 -6.67 -8.23 -1.59
N GLY A 157 -5.78 -8.65 -2.48
CA GLY A 157 -6.16 -9.38 -3.70
C GLY A 157 -6.25 -10.90 -3.50
N ALA A 158 -6.50 -11.63 -4.59
CA ALA A 158 -6.73 -13.09 -4.55
C ALA A 158 -5.56 -13.92 -3.97
N MET A 159 -4.33 -13.44 -4.12
CA MET A 159 -3.13 -14.09 -3.57
C MET A 159 -2.70 -13.51 -2.21
N ALA A 160 -3.31 -12.40 -1.79
CA ALA A 160 -3.02 -11.73 -0.54
C ALA A 160 -3.72 -12.47 0.61
N ARG A 161 -2.96 -12.84 1.65
CA ARG A 161 -3.49 -13.61 2.78
C ARG A 161 -3.73 -12.80 4.06
N ARG A 162 -3.15 -11.60 4.16
CA ARG A 162 -3.25 -10.71 5.33
C ARG A 162 -2.95 -9.26 4.98
N ILE A 163 -3.74 -8.34 5.53
CA ILE A 163 -3.41 -6.93 5.68
C ILE A 163 -2.86 -6.73 7.10
N VAL A 164 -1.73 -6.04 7.21
CA VAL A 164 -1.22 -5.53 8.48
C VAL A 164 -1.51 -4.04 8.52
N ASN A 165 -2.28 -3.59 9.51
CA ASN A 165 -2.66 -2.20 9.69
C ASN A 165 -2.15 -1.71 11.04
N TYR A 166 -1.49 -0.54 11.05
CA TYR A 166 -0.93 0.05 12.26
C TYR A 166 -1.77 1.18 12.84
N ALA A 167 -2.84 1.61 12.17
CA ALA A 167 -3.64 2.73 12.62
C ALA A 167 -4.44 2.40 13.89
N GLU A 168 -4.22 3.15 14.95
CA GLU A 168 -5.00 3.11 16.19
C GLU A 168 -5.83 4.38 16.36
N GLU A 169 -7.08 4.25 16.78
CA GLU A 169 -7.98 5.41 16.93
C GLU A 169 -7.48 6.38 17.99
N GLY A 170 -7.44 7.68 17.67
CA GLY A 170 -6.93 8.73 18.54
C GLY A 170 -5.43 9.04 18.35
N GLU A 171 -4.68 8.19 17.66
CA GLU A 171 -3.25 8.40 17.40
C GLU A 171 -3.03 9.53 16.39
N SER A 172 -1.94 10.28 16.57
CA SER A 172 -1.42 11.22 15.57
C SER A 172 -0.42 10.51 14.67
N VAL A 173 -0.58 10.68 13.36
CA VAL A 173 0.27 10.03 12.35
C VAL A 173 0.92 11.06 11.44
N HIS A 174 2.10 10.77 10.94
CA HIS A 174 2.82 11.65 10.02
C HIS A 174 2.81 11.11 8.59
N GLN A 175 2.66 12.03 7.63
CA GLN A 175 2.69 11.72 6.22
C GLN A 175 3.98 10.97 5.84
N GLY A 176 3.82 9.89 5.07
CA GLY A 176 4.93 9.09 4.58
C GLY A 176 5.53 8.10 5.57
N GLU A 177 5.11 8.11 6.84
CA GLU A 177 5.41 7.01 7.76
C GLU A 177 4.69 5.73 7.35
N ASP A 178 5.24 4.58 7.75
CA ASP A 178 4.67 3.28 7.44
C ASP A 178 3.32 3.11 8.17
N SER A 179 2.23 2.91 7.42
CA SER A 179 0.88 2.70 7.94
C SER A 179 0.49 1.22 8.03
N GLY A 180 1.31 0.36 7.43
CA GLY A 180 0.99 -1.06 7.34
C GLY A 180 1.76 -1.80 6.26
N PHE A 181 1.27 -2.99 5.94
CA PHE A 181 1.82 -3.86 4.93
C PHE A 181 0.74 -4.73 4.31
N ILE A 182 0.66 -4.79 2.99
CA ILE A 182 -0.28 -5.68 2.29
C ILE A 182 0.49 -6.74 1.52
N LYS A 183 0.19 -8.02 1.71
CA LYS A 183 0.94 -9.09 1.04
C LYS A 183 0.39 -9.37 -0.36
N PHE A 184 1.23 -9.45 -1.39
CA PHE A 184 0.96 -10.02 -2.74
C PHE A 184 -0.25 -9.48 -3.50
N GLY A 185 -0.03 -8.45 -4.32
CA GLY A 185 -1.00 -8.01 -5.32
C GLY A 185 -2.21 -7.35 -4.65
N SER A 186 -2.13 -6.04 -4.48
CA SER A 186 -3.06 -5.30 -3.64
C SER A 186 -3.48 -3.99 -4.28
N ARG A 187 -4.55 -3.43 -3.75
CA ARG A 187 -5.08 -2.14 -4.14
C ARG A 187 -5.21 -1.27 -2.90
N VAL A 188 -4.93 0.02 -3.05
CA VAL A 188 -5.27 1.02 -2.04
C VAL A 188 -6.22 2.03 -2.66
N ASP A 189 -7.36 2.22 -2.01
CA ASP A 189 -8.35 3.23 -2.40
C ASP A 189 -8.23 4.43 -1.47
N LEU A 190 -8.05 5.63 -2.03
CA LEU A 190 -8.19 6.90 -1.34
C LEU A 190 -9.58 7.43 -1.62
N LEU A 191 -10.31 7.87 -0.59
CA LEU A 191 -11.60 8.53 -0.68
C LEU A 191 -11.49 9.92 -0.06
N LEU A 192 -11.60 10.91 -0.93
CA LEU A 192 -11.26 12.30 -0.68
C LEU A 192 -12.52 13.19 -0.73
N PRO A 193 -12.51 14.37 -0.09
CA PRO A 193 -13.46 15.44 -0.38
C PRO A 193 -13.54 15.76 -1.89
N LEU A 194 -14.73 16.16 -2.36
CA LEU A 194 -14.98 16.45 -3.79
C LEU A 194 -14.26 17.71 -4.30
N ASP A 195 -13.87 18.60 -3.40
CA ASP A 195 -13.19 19.86 -3.69
C ASP A 195 -11.66 19.75 -3.72
N CYS A 196 -11.11 18.54 -3.68
CA CYS A 196 -9.68 18.31 -3.82
C CYS A 196 -9.22 18.48 -5.27
N GLY A 197 -8.09 19.16 -5.49
CA GLY A 197 -7.45 19.23 -6.80
C GLY A 197 -6.69 17.94 -7.10
N ILE A 198 -7.14 17.13 -8.06
CA ILE A 198 -6.44 15.89 -8.43
C ILE A 198 -5.14 16.19 -9.18
N ALA A 199 -4.02 15.70 -8.65
CA ALA A 199 -2.67 15.90 -9.18
C ALA A 199 -2.16 14.71 -10.04
N VAL A 200 -2.98 13.67 -10.24
CA VAL A 200 -2.61 12.47 -11.00
C VAL A 200 -3.60 12.15 -12.13
N LYS A 201 -3.14 11.39 -13.12
CA LYS A 201 -3.96 10.91 -14.22
C LYS A 201 -4.19 9.40 -14.14
N LEU A 202 -5.28 8.94 -14.73
CA LEU A 202 -5.52 7.51 -14.92
C LEU A 202 -4.32 6.87 -15.64
N ASN A 203 -3.96 5.66 -15.23
CA ASN A 203 -2.81 4.90 -15.71
C ASN A 203 -1.41 5.43 -15.32
N GLN A 204 -1.31 6.52 -14.56
CA GLN A 204 -0.03 7.05 -14.10
C GLN A 204 0.64 6.10 -13.10
N LYS A 205 1.96 5.90 -13.24
CA LYS A 205 2.77 5.22 -12.23
C LYS A 205 3.05 6.19 -11.08
N VAL A 206 2.89 5.72 -9.85
CA VAL A 206 3.07 6.51 -8.63
C VAL A 206 4.01 5.81 -7.66
N ILE A 207 4.70 6.60 -6.86
CA ILE A 207 5.65 6.15 -5.84
C ILE A 207 5.15 6.60 -4.48
N GLY A 208 5.00 5.65 -3.55
CA GLY A 208 4.48 5.91 -2.21
C GLY A 208 5.32 6.95 -1.45
N ALA A 209 4.69 7.84 -0.70
CA ALA A 209 5.31 8.96 0.02
C ALA A 209 6.15 9.92 -0.85
N LYS A 210 5.92 9.93 -2.17
CA LYS A 210 6.60 10.85 -3.10
C LYS A 210 5.66 11.51 -4.09
N THR A 211 4.81 10.73 -4.74
CA THR A 211 3.91 11.27 -5.76
C THR A 211 2.70 11.92 -5.10
N CYS A 212 2.48 13.21 -5.35
CA CYS A 212 1.25 13.90 -4.95
C CYS A 212 0.06 13.32 -5.73
N ILE A 213 -1.00 12.97 -5.00
CA ILE A 213 -2.28 12.46 -5.52
C ILE A 213 -3.30 13.59 -5.63
N ALA A 214 -3.37 14.44 -4.61
CA ALA A 214 -4.29 15.56 -4.57
C ALA A 214 -3.71 16.73 -3.78
N THR A 215 -4.06 17.94 -4.18
CA THR A 215 -3.69 19.20 -3.52
C THR A 215 -4.91 19.85 -2.89
N TYR A 216 -4.68 20.60 -1.82
CA TYR A 216 -5.68 21.45 -1.22
C TYR A 216 -5.97 22.61 -2.18
N VAL A 217 -7.24 22.99 -2.30
CA VAL A 217 -7.68 24.14 -3.11
C VAL A 217 -8.28 25.15 -2.15
N ASP A 218 -7.67 26.33 -2.05
CA ASP A 218 -8.20 27.40 -1.20
C ASP A 218 -9.37 28.10 -1.90
N LYS A 219 -10.56 28.00 -1.30
CA LYS A 219 -11.79 28.61 -1.83
C LYS A 219 -11.83 30.13 -1.71
N HIS A 220 -10.86 30.74 -1.01
CA HIS A 220 -10.78 32.19 -0.90
C HIS A 220 -10.09 32.85 -2.09
N GLU A 221 -9.18 32.17 -2.80
CA GLU A 221 -8.49 32.72 -3.99
C GLU A 221 -9.39 32.78 -5.24
N GLU A 222 -10.44 31.95 -5.33
CA GLU A 222 -11.38 31.98 -6.48
C GLU A 222 -12.31 33.21 -6.50
N ARG A 223 -12.45 33.95 -5.39
CA ARG A 223 -13.37 35.10 -5.31
C ARG A 223 -12.74 36.43 -5.74
N ASP A 224 -11.42 36.51 -5.89
CA ASP A 224 -10.74 37.75 -6.26
C ASP A 224 -10.67 37.99 -7.78
N PHE A 225 -11.31 37.12 -8.58
CA PHE A 225 -11.35 37.19 -10.05
C PHE A 225 -12.76 37.29 -10.67
N THR A 226 -13.80 37.52 -9.86
CA THR A 226 -15.19 37.79 -10.33
C THR A 226 -15.70 39.10 -9.77
#